data_AF-A0A9P5YCT3-F1
#
_entry.id   AF-A0A9P5YCT3-F1
#
_cell.length_a   1.000
_cell.length_b   1.000
_cell.length_c   1.000
_cell.angle_alpha   90.00
_cell.angle_beta   90.00
_cell.angle_gamma   90.00
#
_symmetry.space_group_name_H-M   'P 1'
#
loop_
_entity.id
_entity.type
_entity.pdbx_description
1 polymer ?
#
loop_
_entity_poly.entity_id
_entity_poly.type
_entity_poly.pdbx_seq_one_letter_code
_entity_poly.pdbx_strand_id
1 'polypeptide(L)'
;MQKLMPFVHLGTMWCLLAYFVLYQEPKTHEALGGTNVESTGLWRRWAELGSGNSITDMAEVFKIQIVPFFWAFTTLQIVLHSLRIFSGFDAVQPPTLLALALPHLPPPLPSLIVNGMKYLQMGSLFLDDLSGLVVGIGLIVLFSGWFAT
;
A
#
# COMPACT_ATOMS: atom_id res chain seq x y z
N MET A 1 12.10 16.78 10.09
CA MET A 1 10.69 16.49 9.74
C MET A 1 10.57 15.78 8.39
N GLN A 2 11.17 16.27 7.29
CA GLN A 2 11.09 15.61 5.96
C GLN A 2 11.51 14.13 5.93
N LYS A 3 12.53 13.74 6.72
CA LYS A 3 12.98 12.34 6.83
C LYS A 3 11.99 11.41 7.56
N LEU A 4 11.02 11.96 8.30
CA LEU A 4 10.06 11.17 9.07
C LEU A 4 8.86 10.73 8.23
N MET A 5 8.52 11.51 7.19
CA MET A 5 7.36 11.23 6.32
C MET A 5 7.35 9.81 5.74
N PRO A 6 8.45 9.27 5.17
CA PRO A 6 8.46 7.90 4.67
C PRO A 6 8.13 6.85 5.74
N PHE A 7 8.55 7.07 6.99
CA PHE A 7 8.24 6.16 8.09
C PHE A 7 6.79 6.26 8.54
N VAL A 8 6.19 7.46 8.48
CA VAL A 8 4.75 7.63 8.77
C VAL A 8 3.91 6.92 7.71
N HIS A 9 4.26 7.06 6.44
CA HIS A 9 3.63 6.32 5.35
C HIS A 9 3.73 4.81 5.57
N LEU A 10 4.94 4.28 5.73
CA LEU A 10 5.15 2.84 5.94
C LEU A 10 4.41 2.33 7.20
N GLY A 11 4.52 3.03 8.33
CA GLY A 11 3.89 2.65 9.58
C GLY A 11 2.36 2.64 9.49
N THR A 12 1.76 3.64 8.84
CA THR A 12 0.30 3.69 8.65
C THR A 12 -0.17 2.60 7.68
N MET A 13 0.58 2.30 6.62
CA MET A 13 0.28 1.17 5.73
C MET A 13 0.31 -0.17 6.47
N TRP A 14 1.31 -0.38 7.33
CA TRP A 14 1.44 -1.62 8.09
C TRP A 14 0.38 -1.73 9.19
N CYS A 15 0.00 -0.63 9.83
CA CYS A 15 -1.13 -0.61 10.76
C CYS A 15 -2.45 -0.94 10.06
N LEU A 16 -2.68 -0.38 8.86
CA LEU A 16 -3.87 -0.71 8.06
C LEU A 16 -3.88 -2.19 7.68
N LEU A 17 -2.75 -2.72 7.21
CA LEU A 17 -2.60 -4.13 6.88
C LEU A 17 -2.87 -5.02 8.10
N ALA A 18 -2.27 -4.71 9.26
CA ALA A 18 -2.47 -5.46 10.50
C ALA A 18 -3.93 -5.43 10.96
N TYR A 19 -4.61 -4.28 10.85
CA TYR A 19 -6.05 -4.17 11.14
C TYR A 19 -6.87 -5.13 10.27
N PHE A 20 -6.57 -5.18 8.97
CA PHE A 20 -7.30 -6.07 8.08
C PHE A 20 -7.02 -7.54 8.37
N VAL A 21 -5.75 -7.90 8.59
CA VAL A 21 -5.31 -9.29 8.79
C VAL A 21 -5.78 -9.85 10.14
N LEU A 22 -5.69 -9.06 11.21
CA LEU A 22 -5.96 -9.54 12.57
C LEU A 22 -7.42 -9.34 13.01
N TYR A 23 -8.16 -8.40 12.42
CA TYR A 23 -9.50 -8.06 12.87
C TYR A 23 -10.56 -8.19 11.78
N GLN A 24 -10.36 -7.51 10.64
CA GLN A 24 -11.40 -7.46 9.61
C GLN A 24 -11.61 -8.83 8.96
N GLU A 25 -10.52 -9.53 8.62
CA GLU A 25 -10.49 -10.84 7.97
C GLU A 25 -11.23 -11.91 8.80
N PRO A 26 -10.87 -12.18 10.07
CA PRO A 26 -11.60 -13.15 10.90
C PRO A 26 -13.10 -12.84 11.01
N LYS A 27 -13.42 -11.56 11.27
CA LYS A 27 -14.81 -11.11 11.47
C LYS A 27 -15.67 -11.32 10.23
N THR A 28 -15.13 -11.02 9.04
CA THR A 28 -15.88 -11.23 7.79
C THR A 28 -16.01 -12.71 7.44
N HIS A 29 -14.98 -13.52 7.74
CA HIS A 29 -15.02 -14.96 7.51
C HIS A 29 -16.11 -15.65 8.34
N GLU A 30 -16.23 -15.28 9.63
CA GLU A 30 -17.31 -15.75 10.50
C GLU A 30 -18.70 -15.34 9.99
N ALA A 31 -18.84 -14.09 9.53
CA ALA A 31 -20.11 -13.56 9.03
C ALA A 31 -20.63 -14.26 7.76
N LEU A 32 -19.74 -14.90 6.99
CA LEU A 32 -20.06 -15.56 5.72
C LEU A 32 -20.28 -17.07 5.88
N GLY A 33 -20.34 -17.57 7.12
CA GLY A 33 -20.56 -18.98 7.39
C GLY A 33 -19.33 -19.86 7.19
N GLY A 34 -18.13 -19.27 7.21
CA GLY A 34 -16.89 -20.04 7.30
C GLY A 34 -16.90 -20.91 8.56
N THR A 35 -16.39 -22.15 8.45
CA THR A 35 -16.26 -23.06 9.60
C THR A 35 -15.54 -22.36 10.74
N ASN A 36 -16.02 -22.57 11.98
CA ASN A 36 -15.54 -21.91 13.19
C ASN A 36 -14.02 -21.68 13.14
N VAL A 37 -13.58 -20.43 13.27
CA VAL A 37 -12.15 -20.03 13.27
C VAL A 37 -11.35 -20.82 14.33
N GLU A 38 -12.04 -21.38 15.33
CA GLU A 38 -11.49 -22.31 16.32
C GLU A 38 -10.99 -23.66 15.75
N SER A 39 -11.54 -24.16 14.63
CA SER A 39 -11.12 -25.46 14.04
C SER A 39 -10.02 -25.34 12.98
N THR A 40 -9.91 -24.18 12.32
CA THR A 40 -8.94 -23.91 11.25
C THR A 40 -8.29 -22.56 11.56
N GLY A 41 -7.23 -22.57 12.38
CA GLY A 41 -6.65 -21.34 12.93
C GLY A 41 -6.31 -20.29 11.86
N LEU A 42 -6.50 -19.01 12.18
CA LEU A 42 -6.22 -17.85 11.32
C LEU A 42 -4.94 -17.99 10.49
N TRP A 43 -3.84 -18.39 11.14
CA TRP A 43 -2.53 -18.55 10.52
C TRP A 43 -2.47 -19.66 9.48
N ARG A 44 -3.27 -20.72 9.64
CA ARG A 44 -3.31 -21.82 8.67
C ARG A 44 -3.83 -21.37 7.31
N ARG A 45 -4.81 -20.48 7.27
CA ARG A 45 -5.35 -19.93 6.01
C ARG A 45 -4.34 -19.02 5.29
N TRP A 46 -3.65 -18.18 6.05
CA TRP A 46 -2.55 -17.38 5.51
C TRP A 46 -1.37 -18.24 5.05
N ALA A 47 -1.15 -19.40 5.66
CA ALA A 47 -0.10 -20.35 5.25
C ALA A 47 -0.50 -21.12 3.99
N GLU A 48 -1.79 -21.48 3.88
CA GLU A 48 -2.35 -22.15 2.71
C GLU A 48 -2.17 -21.31 1.43
N LEU A 49 -2.26 -19.98 1.52
CA LEU A 49 -1.95 -19.06 0.41
C LEU A 49 -0.51 -19.20 -0.14
N GLY A 50 0.45 -19.60 0.70
CA GLY A 50 1.82 -19.86 0.26
C GLY A 50 2.02 -21.24 -0.38
N SER A 51 1.10 -22.17 -0.11
CA SER A 51 1.14 -23.57 -0.59
C SER A 51 0.19 -23.88 -1.75
N GLY A 52 -0.81 -23.02 -1.98
CA GLY A 52 -1.84 -23.20 -3.00
C GLY A 52 -1.30 -22.99 -4.41
N ASN A 53 -1.42 -24.01 -5.26
CA ASN A 53 -0.94 -24.01 -6.64
C ASN A 53 -1.89 -23.28 -7.63
N SER A 54 -3.01 -22.68 -7.18
CA SER A 54 -4.02 -22.11 -8.08
C SER A 54 -4.38 -20.65 -7.76
N ILE A 55 -4.38 -19.82 -8.81
CA ILE A 55 -4.85 -18.42 -8.79
C ILE A 55 -6.33 -18.34 -8.36
N THR A 56 -7.09 -19.41 -8.57
CA THR A 56 -8.48 -19.56 -8.14
C THR A 56 -8.64 -19.60 -6.62
N ASP A 57 -7.73 -20.25 -5.89
CA ASP A 57 -7.75 -20.27 -4.42
C ASP A 57 -7.39 -18.90 -3.84
N MET A 58 -6.43 -18.20 -4.46
CA MET A 58 -6.14 -16.80 -4.11
C MET A 58 -7.38 -15.92 -4.36
N ALA A 59 -8.06 -16.12 -5.50
CA ALA A 59 -9.26 -15.36 -5.80
C ALA A 59 -10.38 -15.64 -4.79
N GLU A 60 -10.59 -16.86 -4.28
CA GLU A 60 -11.59 -17.09 -3.23
C GLU A 60 -11.23 -16.45 -1.88
N VAL A 61 -9.95 -16.51 -1.48
CA VAL A 61 -9.49 -15.88 -0.23
C VAL A 61 -9.52 -14.35 -0.32
N PHE A 62 -9.18 -13.77 -1.46
CA PHE A 62 -9.17 -12.31 -1.66
C PHE A 62 -10.51 -11.74 -2.16
N LYS A 63 -11.41 -12.55 -2.76
CA LYS A 63 -12.66 -12.07 -3.43
C LYS A 63 -13.55 -11.24 -2.53
N ILE A 64 -13.51 -11.47 -1.22
CA ILE A 64 -14.49 -10.89 -0.31
C ILE A 64 -13.95 -9.63 0.40
N GLN A 65 -12.65 -9.34 0.32
CA GLN A 65 -12.04 -8.21 1.03
C GLN A 65 -11.26 -7.19 0.19
N ILE A 66 -11.03 -7.43 -1.11
CA ILE A 66 -10.29 -6.47 -1.95
C ILE A 66 -10.98 -5.09 -1.97
N VAL A 67 -12.32 -5.04 -2.09
CA VAL A 67 -13.03 -3.76 -2.26
C VAL A 67 -12.95 -2.87 -1.00
N PRO A 68 -13.30 -3.34 0.21
CA PRO A 68 -13.15 -2.52 1.41
C PRO A 68 -11.70 -2.13 1.70
N PHE A 69 -10.76 -3.04 1.45
CA PHE A 69 -9.33 -2.76 1.64
C PHE A 69 -8.83 -1.67 0.69
N PHE A 70 -9.20 -1.77 -0.59
CA PHE A 70 -8.88 -0.78 -1.61
C PHE A 70 -9.37 0.61 -1.20
N TRP A 71 -10.63 0.74 -0.78
CA TRP A 71 -11.18 2.04 -0.37
C TRP A 71 -10.51 2.59 0.88
N ALA A 72 -10.19 1.75 1.87
CA ALA A 72 -9.48 2.17 3.06
C ALA A 72 -8.05 2.65 2.72
N PHE A 73 -7.35 1.90 1.88
CA PHE A 73 -6.02 2.25 1.38
C PHE A 73 -6.03 3.56 0.58
N THR A 74 -6.95 3.72 -0.38
CA THR A 74 -7.09 4.94 -1.16
C THR A 74 -7.41 6.15 -0.29
N THR A 75 -8.30 5.99 0.69
CA THR A 75 -8.63 7.07 1.63
C THR A 75 -7.41 7.47 2.47
N LEU A 76 -6.67 6.48 2.99
CA LEU A 76 -5.45 6.73 3.74
C LEU A 76 -4.39 7.44 2.89
N GLN A 77 -4.24 7.03 1.63
CA GLN A 77 -3.35 7.68 0.68
C GLN A 77 -3.72 9.13 0.42
N ILE A 78 -5.00 9.44 0.20
CA ILE A 78 -5.48 10.82 0.02
C ILE A 78 -5.17 11.67 1.26
N VAL A 79 -5.37 11.13 2.47
CA VAL A 79 -5.10 11.85 3.72
C VAL A 79 -3.60 12.12 3.89
N LEU A 80 -2.76 11.10 3.72
CA LEU A 80 -1.29 11.24 3.84
C LEU A 80 -0.74 12.20 2.78
N HIS A 81 -1.25 12.11 1.56
CA HIS A 81 -0.86 12.99 0.47
C HIS A 81 -1.29 14.43 0.74
N SER A 82 -2.50 14.64 1.24
CA SER A 82 -3.00 15.96 1.65
C SER A 82 -2.14 16.55 2.77
N LEU A 83 -1.78 15.74 3.78
CA LEU A 83 -0.90 16.15 4.87
C LEU A 83 0.48 16.58 4.35
N ARG A 84 1.04 15.86 3.38
CA ARG A 84 2.31 16.20 2.72
C ARG A 84 2.24 17.56 2.03
N ILE A 85 1.17 17.80 1.27
CA ILE A 85 0.93 19.06 0.56
C ILE A 85 0.82 20.22 1.55
N PHE A 86 -0.02 20.09 2.58
CA PHE A 86 -0.21 21.15 3.59
C PHE A 86 1.06 21.42 4.42
N SER A 87 1.92 20.42 4.59
CA SER A 87 3.20 20.56 5.30
C SER A 87 4.30 21.20 4.46
N GLY A 88 4.07 21.48 3.17
CA GLY A 88 5.05 22.10 2.29
C GLY A 88 6.23 21.20 1.92
N PHE A 89 6.12 19.88 2.12
CA PHE A 89 7.19 18.91 1.78
C PHE A 89 7.18 18.48 0.30
N ASP A 90 6.41 19.19 -0.53
CA ASP A 90 6.09 18.83 -1.91
C ASP A 90 6.85 19.69 -2.94
N ALA A 91 7.97 20.29 -2.54
CA ALA A 91 8.82 21.07 -3.44
C ALA A 91 9.57 20.12 -4.39
N VAL A 92 9.10 20.03 -5.63
CA VAL A 92 9.77 19.32 -6.72
C VAL A 92 11.04 20.06 -7.07
N GLN A 93 12.20 19.45 -6.81
CA GLN A 93 13.49 20.01 -7.20
C GLN A 93 13.94 19.32 -8.50
N PRO A 94 13.99 20.03 -9.63
CA PRO A 94 14.49 19.46 -10.86
C PRO A 94 15.97 19.08 -10.71
N PRO A 95 16.42 17.97 -11.32
CA PRO A 95 17.83 17.61 -11.32
C PRO A 95 18.64 18.73 -11.99
N THR A 96 19.91 18.91 -11.56
CA THR A 96 20.74 20.07 -11.88
C THR A 96 20.80 20.39 -13.38
N LEU A 97 20.89 19.36 -14.23
CA LEU A 97 20.91 19.54 -15.70
C LEU A 97 19.58 20.08 -16.25
N LEU A 98 18.47 19.59 -15.72
CA LEU A 98 17.15 20.06 -16.11
C LEU A 98 16.88 21.47 -15.55
N ALA A 99 17.34 21.75 -14.33
CA ALA A 99 17.27 23.09 -13.73
C ALA A 99 17.99 24.15 -14.57
N LEU A 100 19.13 23.80 -15.17
CA LEU A 100 19.90 24.68 -16.06
C LEU A 100 19.24 24.86 -17.43
N ALA A 101 18.60 23.82 -17.95
CA ALA A 101 17.93 23.86 -19.25
C ALA A 101 16.55 24.56 -19.21
N LEU A 102 15.82 24.44 -18.09
CA LEU A 102 14.46 24.97 -17.91
C LEU A 102 14.27 26.45 -18.30
N PRO A 103 15.10 27.41 -17.87
CA PRO A 103 14.92 28.82 -18.21
C PRO A 103 15.19 29.15 -19.70
N HIS A 104 15.82 28.24 -20.44
CA HIS A 104 16.14 28.41 -21.86
C HIS A 104 15.08 27.81 -22.79
N LEU A 105 14.08 27.11 -22.25
CA LEU A 105 13.00 26.52 -23.04
C LEU A 105 11.88 27.55 -23.25
N PRO A 106 11.29 27.61 -24.46
CA PRO A 106 10.17 28.49 -24.72
C PRO A 106 8.94 28.09 -23.88
N PRO A 107 8.12 29.04 -23.40
CA PRO A 107 6.82 28.74 -22.80
C PRO A 107 5.95 27.92 -23.79
N PRO A 108 5.18 26.92 -23.36
CA PRO A 108 4.85 26.48 -21.98
C PRO A 108 5.67 25.25 -21.50
N LEU A 109 6.76 24.90 -22.17
CA LEU A 109 7.51 23.67 -21.87
C LEU A 109 8.02 23.59 -20.41
N PRO A 110 8.56 24.67 -19.81
CA PRO A 110 9.03 24.62 -18.44
C PRO A 110 7.94 24.24 -17.43
N SER A 111 6.73 24.78 -17.56
CA SER A 111 5.64 24.49 -16.64
C SER A 111 5.10 23.07 -16.83
N LEU A 112 5.03 22.58 -18.06
CA LEU A 112 4.64 21.21 -18.35
C LEU A 112 5.63 20.19 -17.73
N ILE A 113 6.93 20.47 -17.84
CA ILE A 113 7.98 19.63 -17.24
C ILE A 113 7.89 19.63 -15.71
N VAL A 114 7.83 20.80 -15.08
CA VAL A 114 7.77 20.90 -13.61
C VAL A 114 6.51 20.24 -13.06
N ASN A 115 5.35 20.45 -13.70
CA ASN A 115 4.10 19.79 -13.30
C ASN A 115 4.15 18.28 -13.54
N GLY A 116 4.70 17.85 -14.68
CA GLY A 116 4.89 16.42 -14.98
C GLY A 116 5.76 15.72 -13.95
N MET A 117 6.88 16.36 -13.56
CA MET A 117 7.73 15.87 -12.48
C MET A 117 7.01 15.76 -11.15
N LYS A 118 6.13 16.73 -10.84
CA LYS A 118 5.28 16.68 -9.65
C LYS A 118 4.42 15.42 -9.63
N TYR A 119 3.69 15.16 -10.72
CA TYR A 119 2.85 13.97 -10.81
C TYR A 119 3.65 12.67 -10.78
N LEU A 120 4.82 12.62 -11.43
CA LEU A 120 5.70 11.45 -11.36
C LEU A 120 6.20 11.18 -9.94
N GLN A 121 6.59 12.23 -9.21
CA GLN A 121 7.01 12.10 -7.83
C GLN A 121 5.86 11.61 -6.93
N MET A 122 4.64 12.11 -7.14
CA MET A 122 3.45 11.61 -6.45
C MET A 122 3.18 10.13 -6.76
N GLY A 123 3.28 9.74 -8.04
CA GLY A 123 3.12 8.35 -8.46
C GLY A 123 4.18 7.43 -7.86
N SER A 124 5.43 7.87 -7.78
CA SER A 124 6.52 7.10 -7.16
C SER A 124 6.23 6.79 -5.70
N LEU A 125 5.75 7.77 -4.92
CA LEU A 125 5.42 7.58 -3.51
C LEU A 125 4.27 6.59 -3.31
N PHE A 126 3.26 6.68 -4.18
CA PHE A 126 2.17 5.73 -4.17
C PHE A 126 2.65 4.30 -4.47
N LEU A 127 3.55 4.14 -5.46
CA LEU A 127 4.14 2.86 -5.80
C LEU A 127 5.04 2.30 -4.67
N ASP A 128 5.78 3.16 -3.98
CA ASP A 128 6.56 2.77 -2.80
C ASP A 128 5.64 2.23 -1.69
N ASP A 129 4.54 2.91 -1.40
CA ASP A 129 3.56 2.48 -0.39
C ASP A 129 2.87 1.17 -0.79
N LEU A 130 2.52 1.00 -2.07
CA LEU A 130 1.98 -0.24 -2.60
C LEU A 130 2.98 -1.39 -2.50
N SER A 131 4.25 -1.13 -2.79
CA SER A 131 5.32 -2.13 -2.67
C SER A 131 5.51 -2.56 -1.21
N GLY A 132 5.50 -1.61 -0.27
CA GLY A 132 5.57 -1.91 1.17
C GLY A 132 4.41 -2.78 1.67
N LEU A 133 3.22 -2.58 1.11
CA LEU A 133 2.03 -3.38 1.38
C LEU A 133 2.14 -4.80 0.83
N VAL A 134 2.59 -4.95 -0.43
CA VAL A 134 2.82 -6.26 -1.05
C VAL A 134 3.87 -7.06 -0.28
N VAL A 135 4.98 -6.40 0.13
CA VAL A 135 6.00 -7.01 0.99
C VAL A 135 5.40 -7.45 2.32
N GLY A 136 4.58 -6.60 2.96
CA GLY A 136 3.90 -6.93 4.21
C GLY A 136 3.01 -8.17 4.09
N ILE A 137 2.22 -8.28 3.02
CA ILE A 137 1.40 -9.48 2.73
C ILE A 137 2.30 -10.71 2.56
N GLY A 138 3.38 -10.59 1.79
CA GLY A 138 4.34 -11.67 1.60
C GLY A 138 4.98 -12.15 2.91
N LEU A 139 5.31 -11.23 3.81
CA LEU A 139 5.82 -11.57 5.15
C LEU A 139 4.75 -12.28 6.00
N ILE A 140 3.49 -11.84 5.96
CA ILE A 140 2.39 -12.51 6.67
C ILE A 140 2.23 -13.94 6.18
N VAL A 141 2.23 -14.15 4.86
CA VAL A 141 2.16 -15.49 4.27
C VAL A 141 3.38 -16.34 4.63
N LEU A 142 4.57 -15.76 4.66
CA LEU A 142 5.79 -16.48 5.04
C LEU A 142 5.76 -16.92 6.52
N PHE A 143 5.43 -16.01 7.43
CA PHE A 143 5.45 -16.26 8.87
C PHE A 143 4.27 -17.12 9.33
N SER A 144 3.12 -17.02 8.68
CA SER A 144 1.94 -17.81 9.02
C SER A 144 2.21 -19.32 8.98
N GLY A 145 3.08 -19.79 8.06
CA GLY A 145 3.50 -21.18 7.99
C GLY A 145 4.20 -21.71 9.25
N TRP A 146 4.88 -20.84 10.01
CA TRP A 146 5.50 -21.22 11.29
C TRP A 146 4.50 -21.25 12.45
N PHE A 147 3.39 -20.51 12.34
CA PHE A 147 2.33 -20.48 13.34
C PHE A 147 1.18 -21.44 13.04
N ALA A 148 1.16 -22.05 11.85
CA ALA A 148 0.14 -22.99 11.39
C ALA A 148 0.44 -24.46 11.72
N THR A 149 1.66 -24.78 12.17
CA THR A 149 2.08 -26.09 12.71
C THR A 149 1.62 -26.30 14.14
#